data_AF-R7TMF6-F1
#
_entry.id   AF-R7TMF6-F1
#
_cell.length_a   1.000
_cell.length_b   1.000
_cell.length_c   1.000
_cell.angle_alpha   90.00
_cell.angle_beta   90.00
_cell.angle_gamma   90.00
#
_symmetry.space_group_name_H-M   'P 1'
#
loop_
_entity.id
_entity.type
_entity.pdbx_description
1 polymer ?
#
loop_
_entity_poly.entity_id
_entity_poly.type
_entity_poly.pdbx_seq_one_letter_code
_entity_poly.pdbx_strand_id
1 'polypeptide(L)'
;MPIPTDDHRVLFFCLEPLLSLSTTLCLKVDVAIQTWDPGTSQIGSLFSKQLWHHYDEYYDNYRDIRMLLKEKRSTDPEFVQFCLLRRQSASHSLDALCLKPVKTFRPIRGHCSIS
;
A
#
# COMPACT_ATOMS: atom_id res chain seq x y z
N MET A 1 18.31 1.21 14.90
CA MET A 1 18.81 2.45 14.27
C MET A 1 17.69 3.01 13.40
N PRO A 2 17.38 4.32 13.44
CA PRO A 2 16.40 4.91 12.54
C PRO A 2 16.95 4.94 11.10
N ILE A 3 16.11 4.61 10.13
CA ILE A 3 16.39 4.80 8.70
C ILE A 3 16.65 6.29 8.47
N PRO A 4 17.66 6.70 7.67
CA PRO A 4 17.87 8.11 7.32
C PRO A 4 16.56 8.76 6.87
N THR A 5 16.30 9.99 7.31
CA THR A 5 14.98 10.62 7.18
C THR A 5 14.52 10.73 5.72
N ASP A 6 15.44 10.86 4.77
CA ASP A 6 15.16 10.82 3.33
C ASP A 6 14.69 9.45 2.84
N ASP A 7 15.35 8.37 3.25
CA ASP A 7 14.98 7.01 2.86
C ASP A 7 13.61 6.61 3.45
N HIS A 8 13.32 7.06 4.67
CA HIS A 8 12.01 6.88 5.30
C HIS A 8 10.91 7.57 4.50
N ARG A 9 11.17 8.80 4.02
CA ARG A 9 10.22 9.52 3.17
C ARG A 9 10.00 8.77 1.87
N VAL A 10 11.04 8.33 1.17
CA VAL A 10 10.87 7.58 -0.09
C VAL A 10 10.07 6.28 0.13
N LEU A 11 10.29 5.55 1.23
CA LEU A 11 9.59 4.30 1.49
C LEU A 11 8.13 4.49 1.94
N PHE A 12 7.86 5.47 2.81
CA PHE A 12 6.58 5.56 3.52
C PHE A 12 5.70 6.75 3.14
N PHE A 13 6.22 7.76 2.44
CA PHE A 13 5.45 8.95 2.05
C PHE A 13 4.16 8.61 1.30
N CYS A 14 4.23 7.66 0.35
CA CYS A 14 3.05 7.23 -0.41
C CYS A 14 2.21 6.18 0.34
N LEU A 15 2.73 5.54 1.39
CA LEU A 15 2.02 4.50 2.16
C LEU A 15 1.13 5.08 3.25
N GLU A 16 1.56 6.16 3.91
CA GLU A 16 0.77 6.80 4.98
C GLU A 16 -0.63 7.24 4.53
N PRO A 17 -0.81 8.01 3.44
CA PRO A 17 -2.13 8.40 2.97
C PRO A 17 -2.95 7.19 2.52
N LEU A 18 -2.31 6.21 1.86
CA LEU A 18 -2.95 4.98 1.42
C LEU A 18 -3.51 4.17 2.60
N LEU A 19 -2.73 4.06 3.68
CA LEU A 19 -3.14 3.37 4.91
C LEU A 19 -4.34 4.07 5.55
N SER A 20 -4.26 5.40 5.71
CA SER A 20 -5.34 6.20 6.30
C SER A 20 -6.67 6.04 5.55
N LEU A 21 -6.62 6.12 4.21
CA LEU A 21 -7.80 5.97 3.36
C LEU A 21 -8.31 4.52 3.37
N SER A 22 -7.41 3.53 3.39
CA SER A 22 -7.78 2.11 3.49
C SER A 22 -8.46 1.80 4.81
N THR A 23 -7.96 2.31 5.93
CA THR A 23 -8.59 2.16 7.25
C THR A 23 -9.98 2.79 7.26
N THR A 24 -10.11 4.00 6.69
CA THR A 24 -11.40 4.67 6.56
C THR A 24 -12.38 3.85 5.71
N LEU A 25 -11.92 3.27 4.61
CA LEU A 25 -12.73 2.39 3.77
C LEU A 25 -13.18 1.15 4.54
N CYS A 26 -12.27 0.48 5.27
CA CYS A 26 -12.63 -0.69 6.08
C CYS A 26 -13.75 -0.35 7.08
N LEU A 27 -13.63 0.77 7.80
CA LEU A 27 -14.67 1.22 8.73
C LEU A 27 -16.01 1.47 8.02
N LYS A 28 -15.98 2.12 6.85
CA LYS A 28 -17.19 2.35 6.05
C LYS A 28 -17.81 1.05 5.55
N VAL A 29 -17.00 0.08 5.17
CA VAL A 29 -17.44 -1.25 4.75
C VAL A 29 -18.05 -2.01 5.93
N ASP A 30 -17.42 -1.99 7.11
CA ASP A 30 -17.96 -2.64 8.31
C ASP A 30 -19.36 -2.10 8.66
N VAL A 31 -19.53 -0.78 8.60
CA VAL A 31 -20.85 -0.14 8.80
C VAL A 31 -21.84 -0.52 7.71
N ALA A 32 -21.40 -0.54 6.44
CA ALA A 32 -22.25 -0.91 5.31
C ALA A 32 -22.70 -2.37 5.36
N ILE A 33 -21.86 -3.28 5.87
CA ILE A 33 -22.21 -4.69 6.09
C ILE A 33 -23.28 -4.82 7.18
N GLN A 34 -23.16 -4.06 8.27
CA GLN A 34 -24.15 -4.09 9.36
C GLN A 34 -25.52 -3.54 8.95
N THR A 35 -25.54 -2.65 7.95
CA THR A 35 -26.75 -1.95 7.46
C THR A 35 -27.11 -2.37 6.02
N TRP A 36 -26.63 -3.54 5.61
CA TRP A 36 -26.73 -4.01 4.23
C TRP A 36 -28.16 -4.26 3.79
N ASP A 37 -28.60 -3.54 2.75
CA ASP A 37 -29.83 -3.75 2.02
C ASP A 37 -29.52 -3.97 0.53
N PRO A 38 -29.76 -5.17 -0.02
CA PRO A 38 -29.52 -5.48 -1.43
C PRO A 38 -30.23 -4.55 -2.43
N GLY A 39 -31.33 -3.91 -2.03
CA GLY A 39 -32.13 -3.03 -2.88
C GLY A 39 -31.70 -1.56 -2.87
N THR A 40 -31.04 -1.09 -1.81
CA THR A 40 -30.71 0.33 -1.64
C THR A 40 -29.23 0.62 -1.35
N SER A 41 -28.46 -0.35 -0.86
CA SER A 41 -27.07 -0.14 -0.49
C SER A 41 -26.19 0.05 -1.73
N GLN A 42 -25.57 1.23 -1.85
CA GLN A 42 -24.62 1.53 -2.92
C GLN A 42 -23.19 1.28 -2.44
N ILE A 43 -22.64 0.11 -2.78
CA ILE A 43 -21.23 -0.22 -2.49
C ILE A 43 -20.27 0.77 -3.17
N GLY A 44 -20.62 1.22 -4.39
CA GLY A 44 -19.76 2.08 -5.20
C GLY A 44 -19.40 3.40 -4.52
N SER A 45 -20.30 3.98 -3.72
CA SER A 45 -20.06 5.25 -3.01
C SER A 45 -19.07 5.13 -1.85
N LEU A 46 -18.71 3.91 -1.44
CA LEU A 46 -17.70 3.68 -0.40
C LEU A 46 -16.28 3.97 -0.90
N PHE A 47 -16.04 3.78 -2.19
CA PHE A 47 -14.73 3.96 -2.82
C PHE A 47 -14.55 5.42 -3.29
N SER A 48 -13.66 6.16 -2.64
CA SER A 48 -13.38 7.54 -3.01
C SER A 48 -12.42 7.62 -4.21
N LYS A 49 -12.61 8.63 -5.07
CA LYS A 49 -11.64 8.95 -6.14
C LYS A 49 -10.23 9.25 -5.59
N GLN A 50 -10.17 9.80 -4.38
CA GLN A 50 -8.93 10.10 -3.68
C GLN A 50 -8.14 8.82 -3.32
N LEU A 51 -8.83 7.73 -2.95
CA LEU A 51 -8.18 6.44 -2.69
C LEU A 51 -7.45 5.96 -3.96
N TRP A 52 -8.12 6.01 -5.10
CA TRP A 52 -7.53 5.59 -6.38
C TRP A 52 -6.35 6.46 -6.79
N HIS A 53 -6.44 7.78 -6.59
CA HIS A 53 -5.35 8.71 -6.86
C HIS A 53 -4.07 8.37 -6.09
N HIS A 54 -4.18 8.05 -4.79
CA HIS A 54 -3.01 7.65 -4.01
C HIS A 54 -2.49 6.24 -4.35
N TYR A 55 -3.34 5.34 -4.86
CA TYR A 55 -2.87 4.08 -5.44
C TYR A 55 -2.07 4.30 -6.73
N ASP A 56 -2.49 5.23 -7.60
CA ASP A 56 -1.73 5.63 -8.79
C ASP A 56 -0.40 6.26 -8.38
N GLU A 57 -0.40 7.19 -7.44
CA GLU A 57 0.81 7.82 -6.90
C GLU A 57 1.76 6.77 -6.31
N TYR A 58 1.25 5.80 -5.54
CA TYR A 58 2.05 4.70 -5.03
C TYR A 58 2.64 3.84 -6.17
N TYR A 59 1.84 3.56 -7.20
CA TYR A 59 2.28 2.76 -8.34
C TYR A 59 3.44 3.43 -9.10
N ASP A 60 3.32 4.74 -9.35
CA ASP A 60 4.34 5.50 -10.06
C ASP A 60 5.65 5.58 -9.26
N ASN A 61 5.56 5.75 -7.95
CA ASN A 61 6.72 5.80 -7.04
C ASN A 61 7.26 4.41 -6.66
N TYR A 62 6.55 3.31 -6.95
CA TYR A 62 6.97 1.95 -6.57
C TYR A 62 8.33 1.56 -7.18
N ARG A 63 8.65 2.07 -8.36
CA ARG A 63 9.96 1.85 -9.00
C ARG A 63 11.09 2.37 -8.11
N ASP A 64 10.93 3.56 -7.55
CA ASP A 64 11.94 4.22 -6.73
C ASP A 64 12.08 3.53 -5.38
N ILE A 65 10.95 3.14 -4.77
CA ILE A 65 10.91 2.30 -3.57
C ILE A 65 11.72 1.01 -3.79
N ARG A 66 11.52 0.34 -4.94
CA ARG A 66 12.23 -0.90 -5.27
C ARG A 66 13.72 -0.70 -5.52
N MET A 67 14.10 0.40 -6.17
CA MET A 67 15.52 0.72 -6.39
C MET A 67 16.23 0.99 -5.06
N LEU A 68 15.61 1.79 -4.19
CA LEU A 68 16.14 2.08 -2.86
C LEU A 68 16.30 0.81 -2.00
N LEU A 69 15.30 -0.08 -1.99
CA LEU A 69 15.39 -1.35 -1.27
C LEU A 69 16.50 -2.26 -1.82
N LYS A 70 16.71 -2.26 -3.14
CA LYS A 70 17.78 -3.03 -3.78
C LYS A 70 19.15 -2.45 -3.41
N GLU A 71 19.30 -1.14 -3.46
CA GLU A 71 20.52 -0.44 -3.08
C GLU A 71 20.88 -0.73 -1.63
N LYS A 72 19.95 -0.50 -0.69
CA LYS A 72 20.15 -0.75 0.74
C LYS A 72 20.54 -2.19 1.06
N ARG A 73 19.97 -3.17 0.36
CA ARG A 73 20.39 -4.57 0.52
C ARG A 73 21.82 -4.85 0.09
N SER A 74 22.34 -4.08 -0.87
CA SER A 74 23.71 -4.23 -1.36
C SER A 74 24.74 -3.41 -0.57
N THR A 75 24.33 -2.28 -0.01
CA THR A 75 25.22 -1.32 0.65
C THR A 75 25.18 -1.39 2.17
N ASP A 76 24.11 -1.94 2.76
CA ASP A 76 23.88 -1.94 4.20
C ASP A 76 23.54 -3.35 4.73
N PRO A 77 24.57 -4.11 5.19
CA PRO A 77 24.38 -5.43 5.78
C PRO A 77 23.55 -5.41 7.08
N GLU A 78 23.61 -4.31 7.84
CA GLU A 78 22.83 -4.16 9.09
C GLU A 78 21.34 -4.00 8.79
N PHE A 79 20.98 -3.26 7.73
CA PHE A 79 19.62 -3.18 7.22
C PHE A 79 19.07 -4.55 6.82
N VAL A 80 19.89 -5.39 6.16
CA VAL A 80 19.51 -6.76 5.80
C VAL A 80 19.23 -7.58 7.05
N GLN A 81 20.13 -7.54 8.05
CA GLN A 81 19.94 -8.23 9.32
C GLN A 81 18.70 -7.74 10.06
N PHE A 82 18.47 -6.43 10.09
CA PHE A 82 17.27 -5.84 10.68
C PHE A 82 15.99 -6.35 9.99
N CYS A 83 15.98 -6.39 8.65
CA CYS A 83 14.85 -6.93 7.89
C CYS A 83 14.62 -8.41 8.20
N LEU A 84 15.67 -9.21 8.34
CA LEU A 84 15.58 -10.63 8.71
C LEU A 84 15.04 -10.80 10.14
N LEU A 85 15.53 -10.01 11.09
CA LEU A 85 15.06 -10.02 12.48
C LEU A 85 13.58 -9.63 12.59
N ARG A 86 13.16 -8.59 11.86
CA ARG A 86 11.77 -8.11 11.86
C ARG A 86 10.81 -9.01 11.08
N ARG A 87 11.31 -9.79 10.13
CA ARG A 87 10.49 -10.72 9.33
C ARG A 87 9.89 -11.84 10.19
N GLN A 88 10.57 -12.29 11.25
CA GLN A 88 10.12 -13.40 12.11
C GLN A 88 9.46 -14.55 11.29
N SER A 89 8.31 -15.08 11.73
CA SER A 89 7.49 -16.13 11.07
C SER A 89 6.68 -15.62 9.85
N ALA A 90 6.74 -14.32 9.53
CA ALA A 90 6.00 -13.79 8.39
C ALA A 90 6.67 -14.23 7.08
N SER A 91 5.93 -14.98 6.26
CA SER A 91 6.41 -15.47 4.97
C SER A 91 6.81 -14.35 3.99
N HIS A 92 6.39 -13.11 4.22
CA HIS A 92 6.57 -11.99 3.30
C HIS A 92 7.83 -11.16 3.63
N SER A 93 8.70 -10.97 2.64
CA SER A 93 9.79 -9.99 2.70
C SER A 93 9.24 -8.55 2.63
N LEU A 94 10.04 -7.56 3.03
CA LEU A 94 9.67 -6.14 2.92
C LEU A 94 9.27 -5.77 1.48
N ASP A 95 10.02 -6.24 0.48
CA ASP A 95 9.67 -6.08 -0.94
C ASP A 95 8.32 -6.70 -1.29
N ALA A 96 8.00 -7.86 -0.73
CA ALA A 96 6.72 -8.50 -0.95
C ALA A 96 5.56 -7.72 -0.30
N LEU A 97 5.82 -7.03 0.83
CA LEU A 97 4.85 -6.14 1.45
C LEU A 97 4.63 -4.88 0.60
N CYS A 98 5.69 -4.22 0.15
CA CYS A 98 5.59 -3.06 -0.75
C CYS A 98 4.95 -3.42 -2.10
N LEU A 99 5.05 -4.67 -2.55
CA LEU A 99 4.41 -5.11 -3.79
C LEU A 99 2.89 -5.33 -3.66
N LYS A 100 2.35 -5.47 -2.43
CA LYS A 100 0.92 -5.78 -2.23
C LYS A 100 -0.01 -4.70 -2.81
N PRO A 101 0.17 -3.39 -2.52
CA PRO A 101 -0.70 -2.35 -3.09
C PRO A 101 -0.70 -2.35 -4.63
N VAL A 102 0.47 -2.55 -5.25
CA VAL A 102 0.64 -2.62 -6.71
C VAL A 102 -0.14 -3.78 -7.33
N LYS A 103 -0.07 -4.97 -6.69
CA LYS A 103 -0.79 -6.16 -7.17
C LYS A 103 -2.30 -6.00 -7.10
N THR A 104 -2.80 -5.37 -6.04
CA THR A 104 -4.24 -5.11 -5.87
C THR A 104 -4.75 -4.06 -6.85
N PHE A 105 -3.96 -3.03 -7.15
CA PHE A 105 -4.39 -1.93 -8.00
C PHE A 105 -4.33 -2.23 -9.51
N ARG A 106 -3.34 -3.01 -9.97
CA ARG A 106 -3.16 -3.35 -11.39
C ARG A 106 -4.44 -3.87 -12.09
N PRO A 107 -5.22 -4.82 -11.53
CA PRO A 107 -6.47 -5.26 -12.15
C PRO A 107 -7.57 -4.20 -12.12
N ILE A 108 -7.59 -3.30 -11.12
CA ILE A 108 -8.63 -2.27 -10.98
C ILE A 108 -8.46 -1.19 -12.05
N ARG A 109 -7.22 -0.78 -12.35
CA ARG A 109 -6.91 0.19 -13.41
C ARG A 109 -7.35 -0.28 -14.81
N GLY A 110 -7.26 -1.58 -15.08
CA GLY A 110 -7.71 -2.18 -16.34
C GLY A 110 -9.23 -2.14 -16.53
N HIS A 111 -10.00 -2.14 -15.42
CA HIS A 111 -11.46 -2.09 -15.45
C HIS A 111 -12.03 -0.67 -15.33
N CYS A 112 -11.34 0.26 -14.66
CA CYS A 112 -11.79 1.65 -14.53
C CYS A 112 -11.50 2.55 -15.74
N SER A 113 -10.80 2.04 -16.78
CA SER A 113 -10.56 2.78 -18.03
C SER A 113 -11.73 2.71 -19.03
N ILE A 114 -12.87 2.12 -18.63
CA ILE A 114 -14.11 2.07 -19.41
C ILE A 114 -15.24 2.60 -18.53
N SER A 115 -15.35 3.92 -18.40
CA SER A 115 -16.57 4.66 -18.04
C SER A 115 -16.35 6.14 -18.31
#